data_AF-A0A8S0GU03-F1
#
_entry.id   AF-A0A8S0GU03-F1
#
_cell.length_a   1.000
_cell.length_b   1.000
_cell.length_c   1.000
_cell.angle_alpha   90.00
_cell.angle_beta   90.00
_cell.angle_gamma   90.00
#
_symmetry.space_group_name_H-M   'P 1'
#
loop_
_entity.id
_entity.type
_entity.pdbx_description
1 polymer ?
#
loop_
_entity_poly.entity_id
_entity_poly.type
_entity_poly.pdbx_seq_one_letter_code
_entity_poly.pdbx_strand_id
1 'polypeptide(L)'
;MQKEIVAANQAIRDGKQPHEAYDALGDTLSEEWNKITGGGSVVSALFPLGRYLKLAANNADHFGEWALAAYTAGHTAALQQAVLAGKSADDKQLELAYAMNAFADHFLTDLFSSGHVRVPRKQVAAVVTPSDLGSLITRFMHDEDSKFGLNVSNAQGDRWHAYGDKRYFDSVDHRNRQQVKMAVQSSADEIFASYLSGNLPAPASYAALKTLPDLNAAKTGNFSPLFVMSGDKVLRRSDVNNLNDSKTIDNWWGWSTYLLLQNYSPNKPAGYLETPSAVPVILADGWQSHSPSEPNWLPGHAVRYALSETNGLNESYIGPWSAYVELSDSFQPTLSIPAGTSNSSATGRNVFRQFRGGSPELVGSIDKNASHFIDSNA
;
A
#
# COMPACT_ATOMS: atom_id res chain seq x y z
N MET A 1 11.96 9.81 8.97
CA MET A 1 11.64 8.55 9.65
C MET A 1 10.96 8.72 11.02
N GLN A 2 11.65 9.07 12.12
CA GLN A 2 10.95 9.11 13.44
C GLN A 2 9.74 10.06 13.48
N LYS A 3 9.84 11.23 12.82
CA LYS A 3 8.74 12.18 12.67
C LYS A 3 7.52 11.55 11.97
N GLU A 4 7.75 10.79 10.90
CA GLU A 4 6.70 10.07 10.16
C GLU A 4 6.08 8.96 11.01
N ILE A 5 6.91 8.17 11.71
CA ILE A 5 6.44 7.10 12.60
C ILE A 5 5.52 7.67 13.69
N VAL A 6 5.92 8.77 14.34
CA VAL A 6 5.11 9.42 15.37
C VAL A 6 3.79 9.93 14.80
N ALA A 7 3.83 10.58 13.64
CA ALA A 7 2.64 11.13 13.00
C ALA A 7 1.66 10.04 12.55
N ALA A 8 2.15 8.97 11.92
CA ALA A 8 1.34 7.82 11.51
C ALA A 8 0.73 7.09 12.71
N ASN A 9 1.53 6.80 13.75
CA ASN A 9 1.03 6.17 14.98
C ASN A 9 -0.03 7.03 15.68
N GLN A 10 0.11 8.36 15.65
CA GLN A 10 -0.91 9.25 16.18
C GLN A 10 -2.19 9.21 15.34
N ALA A 11 -2.09 9.23 14.02
CA ALA A 11 -3.26 9.10 13.14
C ALA A 11 -4.03 7.80 13.40
N ILE A 12 -3.33 6.67 13.55
CA ILE A 12 -3.93 5.37 13.89
C ILE A 12 -4.71 5.46 15.21
N ARG A 13 -4.08 6.01 16.27
CA ARG A 13 -4.74 6.19 17.57
C ARG A 13 -5.97 7.09 17.50
N ASP A 14 -5.92 8.12 16.67
CA ASP A 14 -7.03 9.05 16.47
C ASP A 14 -8.15 8.47 15.58
N GLY A 15 -7.94 7.28 15.00
CA GLY A 15 -8.84 6.63 14.04
C GLY A 15 -8.85 7.30 12.67
N LYS A 16 -7.81 8.08 12.34
CA LYS A 16 -7.61 8.70 11.03
C LYS A 16 -6.81 7.78 10.11
N GLN A 17 -6.92 8.01 8.81
CA GLN A 17 -6.10 7.26 7.86
C GLN A 17 -4.64 7.72 7.97
N PRO A 18 -3.66 6.80 8.11
CA PRO A 18 -2.25 7.17 8.24
C PRO A 18 -1.71 8.02 7.09
N HIS A 19 -2.23 7.85 5.87
CA HIS A 19 -1.85 8.71 4.77
C HIS A 19 -2.14 10.20 4.98
N GLU A 20 -3.16 10.56 5.75
CA GLU A 20 -3.47 11.97 6.02
C GLU A 20 -2.31 12.64 6.76
N ALA A 21 -1.63 11.89 7.64
CA ALA A 21 -0.44 12.36 8.33
C ALA A 21 0.76 12.50 7.38
N TYR A 22 0.93 11.55 6.45
CA TYR A 22 1.98 11.65 5.42
C TYR A 22 1.73 12.83 4.47
N ASP A 23 0.48 13.04 4.05
CA ASP A 23 0.09 14.15 3.18
C ASP A 23 0.30 15.50 3.88
N ALA A 24 -0.01 15.60 5.19
CA ALA A 24 0.25 16.80 5.99
C ALA A 24 1.74 17.09 6.21
N LEU A 25 2.58 16.06 6.27
CA LEU A 25 4.05 16.22 6.31
C LEU A 25 4.62 16.66 4.96
N GLY A 26 3.94 16.31 3.86
CA GLY A 26 4.34 16.62 2.50
C GLY A 26 5.75 16.13 2.16
N ASP A 27 6.43 16.87 1.30
CA ASP A 27 7.80 16.58 0.86
C ASP A 27 8.88 17.21 1.74
N THR A 28 8.51 17.79 2.89
CA THR A 28 9.44 18.56 3.74
C THR A 28 10.67 17.76 4.16
N LEU A 29 10.51 16.46 4.42
CA LEU A 29 11.62 15.57 4.76
C LEU A 29 12.52 15.27 3.56
N SER A 30 11.93 15.03 2.39
CA SER A 30 12.67 14.84 1.14
C SER A 30 13.50 16.08 0.79
N GLU A 31 12.93 17.27 1.01
CA GLU A 31 13.61 18.55 0.87
C GLU A 31 14.77 18.73 1.86
N GLU A 32 14.55 18.43 3.13
CA GLU A 32 15.59 18.47 4.16
C GLU A 32 16.74 17.50 3.84
N TRP A 33 16.43 16.25 3.49
CA TRP A 33 17.43 15.25 3.11
C TRP A 33 18.16 15.61 1.83
N ASN A 34 17.47 16.21 0.85
CA ASN A 34 18.12 16.70 -0.35
C ASN A 34 19.16 17.78 0.00
N LYS A 35 18.79 18.77 0.82
CA LYS A 35 19.69 19.84 1.28
C LYS A 35 20.89 19.27 2.05
N ILE A 36 20.65 18.40 3.04
CA ILE A 36 21.72 17.80 3.86
C ILE A 36 22.67 16.95 3.01
N THR A 37 22.18 16.35 1.93
CA THR A 37 23.00 15.55 1.01
C THR A 37 23.58 16.34 -0.17
N GLY A 38 23.64 17.67 -0.07
CA GLY A 38 24.35 18.54 -1.02
C GLY A 38 23.53 18.99 -2.23
N GLY A 39 22.19 18.90 -2.14
CA GLY A 39 21.25 19.42 -3.12
C GLY A 39 20.55 20.70 -2.66
N GLY A 40 19.56 21.11 -3.43
CA GLY A 40 18.75 22.30 -3.17
C GLY A 40 19.50 23.61 -3.45
N SER A 41 18.72 24.68 -3.60
CA SER A 41 19.16 26.03 -3.87
C SER A 41 18.25 27.02 -3.16
N VAL A 42 18.58 28.31 -3.26
CA VAL A 42 17.75 29.40 -2.71
C VAL A 42 16.37 29.50 -3.38
N VAL A 43 16.22 28.96 -4.59
CA VAL A 43 14.96 29.00 -5.37
C VAL A 43 14.22 27.66 -5.39
N SER A 44 14.86 26.56 -5.02
CA SER A 44 14.23 25.23 -5.01
C SER A 44 14.87 24.33 -3.97
N ALA A 45 14.08 23.77 -3.07
CA ALA A 45 14.58 22.79 -2.10
C ALA A 45 14.94 21.43 -2.76
N LEU A 46 14.41 21.16 -3.96
CA LEU A 46 14.62 19.92 -4.70
C LEU A 46 15.80 20.02 -5.67
N PHE A 47 16.07 21.20 -6.24
CA PHE A 47 17.09 21.37 -7.27
C PHE A 47 18.24 22.30 -6.86
N PRO A 48 19.50 21.95 -7.17
CA PRO A 48 19.96 20.70 -7.81
C PRO A 48 19.76 19.44 -6.94
N LEU A 49 19.81 18.25 -7.54
CA LEU A 49 19.67 17.00 -6.79
C LEU A 49 20.93 16.70 -5.96
N GLY A 50 20.74 16.56 -4.65
CA GLY A 50 21.72 16.04 -3.70
C GLY A 50 21.83 14.52 -3.80
N ARG A 51 22.73 13.91 -3.02
CA ARG A 51 22.95 12.45 -3.06
C ARG A 51 21.67 11.65 -2.79
N TYR A 52 20.83 12.12 -1.85
CA TYR A 52 19.56 11.47 -1.53
C TYR A 52 18.64 11.39 -2.76
N LEU A 53 18.36 12.52 -3.41
CA LEU A 53 17.48 12.53 -4.59
C LEU A 53 18.12 11.89 -5.82
N LYS A 54 19.46 11.91 -5.96
CA LYS A 54 20.16 11.17 -7.01
C LYS A 54 20.01 9.66 -6.84
N LEU A 55 20.11 9.14 -5.62
CA LEU A 55 19.84 7.74 -5.34
C LEU A 55 18.37 7.41 -5.61
N ALA A 56 17.44 8.24 -5.14
CA ALA A 56 16.02 8.07 -5.43
C ALA A 56 15.71 8.17 -6.94
N ALA A 57 16.50 8.89 -7.73
CA ALA A 57 16.35 8.99 -9.17
C ALA A 57 16.94 7.78 -9.93
N ASN A 58 17.98 7.14 -9.38
CA ASN A 58 18.66 5.99 -9.98
C ASN A 58 18.33 4.69 -9.21
N ASN A 59 17.05 4.32 -9.23
CA ASN A 59 16.48 3.25 -8.42
C ASN A 59 15.58 2.32 -9.25
N ALA A 60 15.96 2.07 -10.51
CA ALA A 60 15.15 1.27 -11.44
C ALA A 60 14.90 -0.16 -10.93
N ASP A 61 15.79 -0.68 -10.10
CA ASP A 61 15.71 -1.96 -9.39
C ASP A 61 14.56 -2.04 -8.37
N HIS A 62 13.85 -0.95 -8.08
CA HIS A 62 12.62 -0.98 -7.30
C HIS A 62 11.37 -1.25 -8.14
N PHE A 63 11.45 -1.25 -9.47
CA PHE A 63 10.27 -1.24 -10.34
C PHE A 63 10.11 -2.53 -11.14
N GLY A 64 8.92 -3.13 -11.05
CA GLY A 64 8.44 -4.21 -11.89
C GLY A 64 9.43 -5.36 -12.04
N GLU A 65 9.77 -5.70 -13.29
CA GLU A 65 10.67 -6.82 -13.60
C GLU A 65 12.07 -6.66 -12.99
N TRP A 66 12.51 -5.43 -12.73
CA TRP A 66 13.82 -5.16 -12.13
C TRP A 66 13.82 -5.41 -10.62
N ALA A 67 12.71 -5.12 -9.92
CA ALA A 67 12.52 -5.52 -8.52
C ALA A 67 12.42 -7.03 -8.36
N LEU A 68 11.72 -7.70 -9.28
CA LEU A 68 11.69 -9.16 -9.33
C LEU A 68 13.09 -9.75 -9.50
N ALA A 69 13.91 -9.18 -10.39
CA ALA A 69 15.29 -9.59 -10.58
C ALA A 69 16.16 -9.34 -9.34
N ALA A 70 16.03 -8.17 -8.69
CA ALA A 70 16.76 -7.80 -7.49
C ALA A 70 16.42 -8.73 -6.30
N TYR A 71 15.13 -8.97 -6.05
CA TYR A 71 14.66 -9.94 -5.06
C TYR A 71 15.23 -11.33 -5.37
N THR A 72 15.08 -11.81 -6.60
CA THR A 72 15.54 -13.15 -7.00
C THR A 72 17.03 -13.32 -6.73
N ALA A 73 17.86 -12.34 -7.09
CA ALA A 73 19.28 -12.37 -6.83
C ALA A 73 19.62 -12.35 -5.33
N GLY A 74 19.00 -11.44 -4.57
CA GLY A 74 19.23 -11.31 -3.13
C GLY A 74 18.78 -12.55 -2.35
N HIS A 75 17.58 -13.05 -2.63
CA HIS A 75 17.02 -14.25 -2.01
C HIS A 75 17.84 -15.50 -2.35
N THR A 76 18.30 -15.64 -3.60
CA THR A 76 19.22 -16.73 -3.98
C THR A 76 20.49 -16.72 -3.13
N ALA A 77 21.09 -15.54 -2.94
CA ALA A 77 22.29 -15.40 -2.12
C ALA A 77 22.00 -15.71 -0.64
N ALA A 78 20.85 -15.29 -0.12
CA ALA A 78 20.40 -15.61 1.23
C ALA A 78 20.18 -17.12 1.44
N LEU A 79 19.57 -17.81 0.49
CA LEU A 79 19.39 -19.27 0.54
C LEU A 79 20.73 -20.02 0.48
N GLN A 80 21.67 -19.57 -0.35
CA GLN A 80 23.03 -20.12 -0.38
C GLN A 80 23.72 -19.97 0.97
N GLN A 81 23.58 -18.79 1.59
CA GLN A 81 24.08 -18.51 2.93
C GLN A 81 23.41 -19.40 3.99
N ALA A 82 22.10 -19.66 3.88
CA ALA A 82 21.37 -20.56 4.76
C ALA A 82 21.87 -22.01 4.66
N VAL A 83 22.15 -22.50 3.45
CA VAL A 83 22.73 -23.84 3.23
C VAL A 83 24.14 -23.95 3.84
N LEU A 84 24.95 -22.89 3.76
CA LEU A 84 26.26 -22.83 4.42
C LEU A 84 26.14 -22.85 5.95
N ALA A 85 25.17 -22.11 6.48
CA ALA A 85 24.86 -22.10 7.91
C ALA A 85 24.45 -23.49 8.41
N GLY A 86 23.60 -24.21 7.66
CA GLY A 86 23.17 -25.57 8.02
C GLY A 86 24.32 -26.58 8.10
N LYS A 87 25.30 -26.47 7.18
CA LYS A 87 26.49 -27.35 7.16
C LYS A 87 27.45 -27.09 8.32
N SER A 88 27.53 -25.84 8.78
CA SER A 88 28.45 -25.42 9.84
C SER A 88 27.83 -25.47 11.23
N ALA A 89 26.50 -25.55 11.33
CA ALA A 89 25.73 -25.39 12.56
C ALA A 89 26.08 -24.08 13.30
N ASP A 90 26.44 -23.02 12.56
CA ASP A 90 26.76 -21.70 13.10
C ASP A 90 25.53 -20.78 12.99
N ASP A 91 24.92 -20.48 14.14
CA ASP A 91 23.75 -19.61 14.23
C ASP A 91 24.01 -18.21 13.64
N LYS A 92 25.25 -17.70 13.70
CA LYS A 92 25.59 -16.39 13.11
C LYS A 92 25.50 -16.40 11.60
N GLN A 93 25.77 -17.54 10.96
CA GLN A 93 25.62 -17.67 9.51
C GLN A 93 24.14 -17.71 9.11
N LEU A 94 23.28 -18.26 9.98
CA LEU A 94 21.83 -18.25 9.78
C LEU A 94 21.26 -16.84 9.99
N GLU A 95 21.70 -16.12 11.02
CA GLU A 95 21.37 -14.70 11.20
C GLU A 95 21.78 -13.85 9.98
N LEU A 96 22.97 -14.10 9.43
CA LEU A 96 23.41 -13.44 8.19
C LEU A 96 22.51 -13.79 7.00
N ALA A 97 22.09 -15.05 6.86
CA ALA A 97 21.14 -15.45 5.82
C ALA A 97 19.82 -14.68 5.94
N TYR A 98 19.27 -14.54 7.14
CA TYR A 98 18.07 -13.75 7.38
C TYR A 98 18.28 -12.26 7.12
N ALA A 99 19.43 -11.69 7.48
CA ALA A 99 19.74 -10.29 7.19
C ALA A 99 19.83 -10.03 5.67
N MET A 100 20.47 -10.94 4.93
CA MET A 100 20.50 -10.91 3.47
C MET A 100 19.09 -11.05 2.88
N ASN A 101 18.27 -11.93 3.46
CA ASN A 101 16.89 -12.12 3.04
C ASN A 101 16.03 -10.88 3.28
N ALA A 102 16.14 -10.25 4.45
CA ALA A 102 15.42 -9.02 4.76
C ALA A 102 15.78 -7.88 3.79
N PHE A 103 17.05 -7.82 3.35
CA PHE A 103 17.46 -6.91 2.28
C PHE A 103 16.83 -7.27 0.93
N ALA A 104 16.71 -8.56 0.60
CA ALA A 104 15.99 -9.00 -0.60
C ALA A 104 14.49 -8.69 -0.52
N ASP A 105 13.88 -8.92 0.65
CA ASP A 105 12.45 -8.71 0.92
C ASP A 105 12.05 -7.25 0.74
N HIS A 106 12.98 -6.30 0.89
CA HIS A 106 12.76 -4.91 0.46
C HIS A 106 12.19 -4.86 -0.96
N PHE A 107 12.88 -5.49 -1.93
CA PHE A 107 12.45 -5.55 -3.33
C PHE A 107 11.22 -6.45 -3.53
N LEU A 108 11.06 -7.48 -2.70
CA LEU A 108 9.82 -8.28 -2.71
C LEU A 108 8.61 -7.41 -2.37
N THR A 109 8.73 -6.56 -1.36
CA THR A 109 7.63 -5.69 -0.92
C THR A 109 7.35 -4.55 -1.89
N ASP A 110 8.36 -4.07 -2.62
CA ASP A 110 8.15 -3.10 -3.70
C ASP A 110 7.18 -3.66 -4.77
N LEU A 111 7.22 -4.97 -5.06
CA LEU A 111 6.30 -5.61 -6.01
C LEU A 111 4.82 -5.60 -5.59
N PHE A 112 4.52 -5.31 -4.32
CA PHE A 112 3.16 -5.13 -3.82
C PHE A 112 2.74 -3.66 -3.72
N SER A 113 3.68 -2.72 -3.86
CA SER A 113 3.37 -1.30 -3.89
C SER A 113 3.02 -0.89 -5.32
N SER A 114 1.76 -0.53 -5.57
CA SER A 114 1.24 -0.30 -6.92
C SER A 114 2.04 0.72 -7.74
N GLY A 115 2.65 1.72 -7.10
CA GLY A 115 3.56 2.69 -7.72
C GLY A 115 4.82 2.09 -8.34
N HIS A 116 5.19 0.87 -7.95
CA HIS A 116 6.38 0.17 -8.45
C HIS A 116 6.04 -0.89 -9.50
N VAL A 117 4.76 -1.23 -9.68
CA VAL A 117 4.34 -2.40 -10.49
C VAL A 117 4.48 -2.14 -11.99
N ARG A 118 3.86 -1.06 -12.51
CA ARG A 118 3.73 -0.81 -13.96
C ARG A 118 4.46 0.43 -14.46
N VAL A 119 5.11 1.20 -13.57
CA VAL A 119 5.82 2.44 -13.94
C VAL A 119 7.06 2.11 -14.78
N PRO A 120 7.18 2.61 -16.01
CA PRO A 120 8.32 2.34 -16.88
C PRO A 120 9.53 3.22 -16.53
N ARG A 121 10.01 3.11 -15.28
CA ARG A 121 11.04 3.97 -14.67
C ARG A 121 12.29 4.10 -15.54
N LYS A 122 12.86 2.96 -15.91
CA LYS A 122 14.09 2.86 -16.70
C LYS A 122 13.90 3.41 -18.12
N GLN A 123 12.78 3.08 -18.74
CA GLN A 123 12.49 3.47 -20.13
C GLN A 123 12.25 4.97 -20.24
N VAL A 124 11.54 5.59 -19.29
CA VAL A 124 11.34 7.05 -19.28
C VAL A 124 12.65 7.78 -19.01
N ALA A 125 13.46 7.31 -18.06
CA ALA A 125 14.78 7.89 -17.79
C ALA A 125 15.71 7.84 -19.02
N ALA A 126 15.57 6.83 -19.89
CA ALA A 126 16.37 6.69 -21.10
C ALA A 126 15.97 7.67 -22.23
N VAL A 127 14.71 8.09 -22.30
CA VAL A 127 14.21 8.96 -23.39
C VAL A 127 14.09 10.44 -22.99
N VAL A 128 14.26 10.78 -21.71
CA VAL A 128 14.21 12.15 -21.20
C VAL A 128 15.61 12.67 -20.89
N THR A 129 15.90 13.90 -21.31
CA THR A 129 17.17 14.58 -21.02
C THR A 129 16.92 15.81 -20.12
N PRO A 130 17.60 15.94 -18.96
CA PRO A 130 18.49 14.93 -18.35
C PRO A 130 17.70 13.70 -17.85
N SER A 131 18.34 12.54 -17.71
CA SER A 131 17.70 11.30 -17.25
C SER A 131 17.04 11.46 -15.88
N ASP A 132 17.67 12.24 -14.99
CA ASP A 132 17.16 12.59 -13.67
C ASP A 132 15.77 13.26 -13.73
N LEU A 133 15.49 14.03 -14.80
CA LEU A 133 14.17 14.60 -15.03
C LEU A 133 13.16 13.51 -15.41
N GLY A 134 13.57 12.50 -16.18
CA GLY A 134 12.74 11.33 -16.49
C GLY A 134 12.35 10.55 -15.23
N SER A 135 13.32 10.36 -14.33
CA SER A 135 13.05 9.82 -13.00
C SER A 135 12.17 10.74 -12.17
N LEU A 136 12.34 12.06 -12.20
CA LEU A 136 11.44 12.94 -11.46
C LEU A 136 9.99 12.86 -11.96
N ILE A 137 9.75 12.91 -13.27
CA ILE A 137 8.38 12.90 -13.80
C ILE A 137 7.68 11.55 -13.63
N THR A 138 8.41 10.43 -13.64
CA THR A 138 7.83 9.11 -13.35
C THR A 138 7.39 8.97 -11.90
N ARG A 139 7.94 9.76 -10.97
CA ARG A 139 7.46 9.81 -9.59
C ARG A 139 5.97 10.17 -9.52
N PHE A 140 5.47 11.03 -10.41
CA PHE A 140 4.04 11.37 -10.43
C PHE A 140 3.16 10.17 -10.78
N MET A 141 3.58 9.32 -11.70
CA MET A 141 2.88 8.07 -12.00
C MET A 141 2.96 7.09 -10.83
N HIS A 142 4.14 6.98 -10.21
CA HIS A 142 4.34 6.17 -9.01
C HIS A 142 3.41 6.60 -7.86
N ASP A 143 3.35 7.89 -7.56
CA ASP A 143 2.52 8.44 -6.49
C ASP A 143 1.03 8.33 -6.84
N GLU A 144 0.67 8.49 -8.12
CA GLU A 144 -0.69 8.28 -8.66
C GLU A 144 -1.16 6.84 -8.47
N ASP A 145 -0.38 5.87 -8.96
CA ASP A 145 -0.67 4.44 -8.83
C ASP A 145 -0.69 4.02 -7.35
N SER A 146 0.20 4.55 -6.52
CA SER A 146 0.21 4.31 -5.07
C SER A 146 -1.04 4.82 -4.38
N LYS A 147 -1.51 6.03 -4.72
CA LYS A 147 -2.66 6.69 -4.12
C LYS A 147 -3.99 6.06 -4.50
N PHE A 148 -4.16 5.74 -5.78
CA PHE A 148 -5.43 5.27 -6.32
C PHE A 148 -5.53 3.75 -6.43
N GLY A 149 -4.40 3.06 -6.31
CA GLY A 149 -4.30 1.61 -6.30
C GLY A 149 -4.51 0.96 -7.67
N LEU A 150 -4.06 -0.29 -7.80
CA LEU A 150 -4.22 -1.10 -9.00
C LEU A 150 -4.98 -2.38 -8.67
N ASN A 151 -5.93 -2.74 -9.52
CA ASN A 151 -6.47 -4.10 -9.56
C ASN A 151 -5.38 -5.03 -10.06
N VAL A 152 -5.02 -6.00 -9.23
CA VAL A 152 -3.99 -6.99 -9.49
C VAL A 152 -4.52 -8.40 -9.25
N SER A 153 -3.80 -9.37 -9.81
CA SER A 153 -4.05 -10.79 -9.59
C SER A 153 -2.73 -11.55 -9.53
N ASN A 154 -2.69 -12.70 -8.89
CA ASN A 154 -1.49 -13.53 -8.80
C ASN A 154 -1.67 -14.88 -9.54
N ALA A 155 -0.59 -15.67 -9.61
CA ALA A 155 -0.59 -16.98 -10.26
C ALA A 155 -1.46 -18.03 -9.55
N GLN A 156 -1.89 -17.75 -8.31
CA GLN A 156 -2.80 -18.60 -7.53
C GLN A 156 -4.29 -18.29 -7.81
N GLY A 157 -4.58 -17.25 -8.59
CA GLY A 157 -5.93 -16.84 -8.94
C GLY A 157 -6.56 -15.84 -7.97
N ASP A 158 -5.81 -15.37 -6.96
CA ASP A 158 -6.28 -14.28 -6.10
C ASP A 158 -6.41 -12.99 -6.90
N ARG A 159 -7.35 -12.14 -6.49
CA ARG A 159 -7.59 -10.82 -7.08
C ARG A 159 -7.86 -9.82 -5.97
N TRP A 160 -7.13 -8.71 -5.98
CA TRP A 160 -7.31 -7.65 -5.00
C TRP A 160 -6.96 -6.29 -5.59
N HIS A 161 -7.30 -5.24 -4.84
CA HIS A 161 -6.91 -3.88 -5.13
C HIS A 161 -5.69 -3.54 -4.26
N ALA A 162 -4.54 -3.29 -4.89
CA ALA A 162 -3.27 -3.00 -4.22
C ALA A 162 -3.01 -1.50 -4.20
N TYR A 163 -2.87 -0.91 -3.02
CA TYR A 163 -2.33 0.44 -2.89
C TYR A 163 -0.81 0.39 -2.71
N GLY A 164 -0.17 1.55 -2.75
CA GLY A 164 1.29 1.63 -2.73
C GLY A 164 1.85 2.43 -1.56
N ASP A 165 2.96 3.09 -1.84
CA ASP A 165 3.72 3.87 -0.87
C ASP A 165 2.81 4.83 -0.09
N LYS A 166 3.08 4.93 1.22
CA LYS A 166 2.31 5.72 2.19
C LYS A 166 0.89 5.19 2.49
N ARG A 167 0.46 4.07 1.89
CA ARG A 167 -0.89 3.49 2.10
C ARG A 167 -0.90 2.21 2.91
N TYR A 168 0.26 1.64 3.24
CA TYR A 168 0.34 0.34 3.92
C TYR A 168 -0.59 0.25 5.14
N PHE A 169 -0.67 1.27 6.01
CA PHE A 169 -1.52 1.23 7.20
C PHE A 169 -2.94 1.80 7.01
N ASP A 170 -3.32 2.21 5.79
CA ASP A 170 -4.67 2.67 5.51
C ASP A 170 -5.66 1.49 5.58
N SER A 171 -6.91 1.78 5.95
CA SER A 171 -7.94 0.73 6.08
C SER A 171 -8.19 -0.03 4.78
N VAL A 172 -8.12 0.67 3.66
CA VAL A 172 -8.38 0.13 2.31
C VAL A 172 -7.33 -0.87 1.84
N ASP A 173 -6.11 -0.82 2.38
CA ASP A 173 -4.98 -1.64 1.92
C ASP A 173 -4.87 -3.00 2.65
N HIS A 174 -5.89 -3.37 3.44
CA HIS A 174 -5.83 -4.58 4.29
C HIS A 174 -5.59 -5.88 3.50
N ARG A 175 -6.18 -6.01 2.30
CA ARG A 175 -5.97 -7.20 1.45
C ARG A 175 -4.55 -7.24 0.89
N ASN A 176 -4.02 -6.11 0.47
CA ASN A 176 -2.65 -6.03 -0.02
C ASN A 176 -1.65 -6.35 1.10
N ARG A 177 -1.86 -5.78 2.30
CA ARG A 177 -1.08 -6.13 3.50
C ARG A 177 -1.08 -7.63 3.80
N GLN A 178 -2.21 -8.31 3.63
CA GLN A 178 -2.30 -9.76 3.82
C GLN A 178 -1.41 -10.51 2.82
N GLN A 179 -1.42 -10.10 1.55
CA GLN A 179 -0.59 -10.68 0.50
C GLN A 179 0.91 -10.44 0.76
N VAL A 180 1.28 -9.21 1.17
CA VAL A 180 2.65 -8.88 1.61
C VAL A 180 3.10 -9.79 2.75
N LYS A 181 2.26 -9.95 3.78
CA LYS A 181 2.55 -10.81 4.94
C LYS A 181 2.79 -12.26 4.51
N MET A 182 1.96 -12.79 3.60
CA MET A 182 2.12 -14.16 3.09
C MET A 182 3.41 -14.32 2.29
N ALA A 183 3.76 -13.34 1.45
CA ALA A 183 4.97 -13.37 0.63
C ALA A 183 6.24 -13.33 1.48
N VAL A 184 6.32 -12.38 2.42
CA VAL A 184 7.48 -12.24 3.33
C VAL A 184 7.60 -13.45 4.27
N GLN A 185 6.48 -13.99 4.77
CA GLN A 185 6.52 -15.22 5.56
C GLN A 185 7.06 -16.39 4.74
N SER A 186 6.58 -16.56 3.50
CA SER A 186 7.08 -17.61 2.61
C SER A 186 8.58 -17.46 2.33
N SER A 187 9.04 -16.24 2.07
CA SER A 187 10.46 -15.92 1.87
C SER A 187 11.31 -16.33 3.09
N ALA A 188 10.89 -15.96 4.30
CA ALA A 188 11.59 -16.33 5.54
C ALA A 188 11.54 -17.86 5.82
N ASP A 189 10.43 -18.52 5.51
CA ASP A 189 10.28 -19.98 5.67
C ASP A 189 11.22 -20.74 4.74
N GLU A 190 11.43 -20.25 3.51
CA GLU A 190 12.38 -20.82 2.54
C GLU A 190 13.82 -20.79 3.06
N ILE A 191 14.23 -19.69 3.72
CA ILE A 191 15.54 -19.60 4.38
C ILE A 191 15.72 -20.73 5.38
N PHE A 192 14.74 -20.93 6.27
CA PHE A 192 14.85 -21.97 7.30
C PHE A 192 14.79 -23.38 6.71
N ALA A 193 13.93 -23.60 5.72
CA ALA A 193 13.83 -24.87 5.02
C ALA A 193 15.15 -25.24 4.32
N SER A 194 15.82 -24.28 3.67
CA SER A 194 17.14 -24.46 3.07
C SER A 194 18.23 -24.71 4.10
N TYR A 195 18.19 -24.03 5.25
CA TYR A 195 19.09 -24.29 6.38
C TYR A 195 18.99 -25.74 6.87
N LEU A 196 17.77 -26.23 7.12
CA LEU A 196 17.54 -27.59 7.65
C LEU A 196 17.86 -28.69 6.62
N SER A 197 17.45 -28.50 5.36
CA SER A 197 17.56 -29.53 4.33
C SER A 197 18.90 -29.54 3.61
N GLY A 198 19.65 -28.43 3.64
CA GLY A 198 20.82 -28.21 2.81
C GLY A 198 20.50 -28.05 1.31
N ASN A 199 19.22 -27.98 0.93
CA ASN A 199 18.78 -27.85 -0.45
C ASN A 199 18.64 -26.37 -0.84
N LEU A 200 19.05 -26.06 -2.06
CA LEU A 200 18.88 -24.74 -2.68
C LEU A 200 17.76 -24.84 -3.74
N PRO A 201 16.55 -24.29 -3.50
CA PRO A 201 15.51 -24.28 -4.51
C PRO A 201 15.92 -23.41 -5.71
N ALA A 202 15.47 -23.80 -6.91
CA ALA A 202 15.65 -22.98 -8.10
C ALA A 202 14.71 -21.75 -8.05
N PRO A 203 15.10 -20.59 -8.61
CA PRO A 203 14.27 -19.38 -8.61
C PRO A 203 12.82 -19.55 -9.07
N ALA A 204 12.60 -20.36 -10.10
CA ALA A 204 11.25 -20.64 -10.61
C ALA A 204 10.34 -21.39 -9.61
N SER A 205 10.91 -21.91 -8.52
CA SER A 205 10.19 -22.65 -7.48
C SER A 205 9.97 -21.85 -6.19
N TYR A 206 10.47 -20.61 -6.11
CA TYR A 206 10.32 -19.78 -4.91
C TYR A 206 8.85 -19.60 -4.54
N ALA A 207 8.51 -19.97 -3.31
CA ALA A 207 7.17 -19.92 -2.77
C ALA A 207 6.67 -18.47 -2.66
N ALA A 208 7.54 -17.56 -2.22
CA ALA A 208 7.22 -16.13 -2.13
C ALA A 208 6.80 -15.50 -3.48
N LEU A 209 7.27 -16.05 -4.60
CA LEU A 209 6.93 -15.53 -5.93
C LEU A 209 5.51 -15.92 -6.39
N LYS A 210 4.88 -16.91 -5.76
CA LYS A 210 3.56 -17.42 -6.18
C LYS A 210 2.41 -16.47 -5.83
N THR A 211 2.59 -15.64 -4.81
CA THR A 211 1.59 -14.68 -4.32
C THR A 211 1.75 -13.29 -4.97
N LEU A 212 2.78 -13.09 -5.79
CA LEU A 212 3.07 -11.80 -6.40
C LEU A 212 1.98 -11.35 -7.38
N PRO A 213 1.73 -10.02 -7.46
CA PRO A 213 1.01 -9.44 -8.58
C PRO A 213 1.62 -9.85 -9.92
N ASP A 214 0.78 -10.25 -10.86
CA ASP A 214 1.16 -10.40 -12.26
C ASP A 214 1.43 -9.02 -12.85
N LEU A 215 2.72 -8.72 -13.01
CA LEU A 215 3.23 -7.45 -13.51
C LEU A 215 2.74 -7.11 -14.92
N ASN A 216 2.43 -8.12 -15.75
CA ASN A 216 1.92 -7.90 -17.10
C ASN A 216 0.41 -7.65 -17.08
N ALA A 217 -0.35 -8.44 -16.31
CA ALA A 217 -1.78 -8.24 -16.15
C ALA A 217 -2.10 -6.84 -15.61
N ALA A 218 -1.31 -6.35 -14.64
CA ALA A 218 -1.48 -5.04 -14.00
C ALA A 218 -1.33 -3.83 -14.96
N LYS A 219 -0.69 -4.01 -16.13
CA LYS A 219 -0.54 -2.96 -17.16
C LYS A 219 -1.87 -2.60 -17.83
N THR A 220 -2.89 -3.45 -17.70
CA THR A 220 -4.21 -3.29 -18.33
C THR A 220 -5.34 -3.44 -17.31
N GLY A 221 -6.57 -3.06 -17.66
CA GLY A 221 -7.74 -3.21 -16.77
C GLY A 221 -7.77 -2.28 -15.56
N ASN A 222 -6.83 -1.34 -15.50
CA ASN A 222 -6.72 -0.27 -14.51
C ASN A 222 -6.96 1.08 -15.17
N PHE A 223 -7.03 2.15 -14.37
CA PHE A 223 -7.07 3.50 -14.92
C PHE A 223 -5.84 3.80 -15.77
N SER A 224 -5.98 4.76 -16.67
CA SER A 224 -4.99 5.04 -17.72
C SER A 224 -3.66 5.46 -17.09
N PRO A 225 -2.54 4.78 -17.39
CA PRO A 225 -1.24 5.15 -16.84
C PRO A 225 -0.74 6.49 -17.40
N LEU A 226 -0.02 7.27 -16.60
CA LEU A 226 0.60 8.51 -17.08
C LEU A 226 1.66 8.26 -18.16
N PHE A 227 2.45 7.18 -18.03
CA PHE A 227 3.41 6.72 -19.03
C PHE A 227 3.20 5.24 -19.36
N VAL A 228 3.29 4.88 -20.64
CA VAL A 228 3.12 3.48 -21.09
C VAL A 228 4.06 3.15 -22.23
N MET A 229 4.53 1.91 -22.27
CA MET A 229 5.32 1.38 -23.39
C MET A 229 4.42 0.97 -24.55
N SER A 230 4.79 1.37 -25.77
CA SER A 230 4.20 0.87 -27.02
C SER A 230 5.34 0.49 -27.97
N GLY A 231 5.64 -0.81 -28.04
CA GLY A 231 6.91 -1.28 -28.59
C GLY A 231 8.08 -0.62 -27.84
N ASP A 232 8.99 -0.01 -28.60
CA ASP A 232 10.16 0.69 -28.05
C ASP A 232 9.90 2.16 -27.68
N LYS A 233 8.68 2.67 -27.88
CA LYS A 233 8.33 4.05 -27.56
C LYS A 233 7.73 4.17 -26.17
N VAL A 234 8.10 5.24 -25.45
CA VAL A 234 7.37 5.69 -24.27
C VAL A 234 6.30 6.69 -24.71
N LEU A 235 5.04 6.33 -24.49
CA LEU A 235 3.91 7.23 -24.70
C LEU A 235 3.50 7.86 -23.37
N ARG A 236 2.94 9.07 -23.43
CA ARG A 236 2.37 9.77 -22.28
C ARG A 236 0.86 9.91 -22.44
N ARG A 237 0.10 9.83 -21.35
CA ARG A 237 -1.32 10.21 -21.32
C ARG A 237 -1.52 11.60 -21.93
N SER A 238 -2.53 11.75 -22.79
CA SER A 238 -2.70 12.98 -23.57
C SER A 238 -3.12 14.14 -22.67
N ASP A 239 -4.18 13.94 -21.87
CA ASP A 239 -4.54 14.80 -20.75
C ASP A 239 -3.95 14.25 -19.45
N VAL A 240 -2.91 14.90 -18.94
CA VAL A 240 -2.24 14.45 -17.71
C VAL A 240 -3.18 14.48 -16.51
N ASN A 241 -4.23 15.30 -16.47
CA ASN A 241 -5.11 15.37 -15.30
C ASN A 241 -6.33 14.44 -15.40
N ASN A 242 -6.49 13.69 -16.49
CA ASN A 242 -7.61 12.77 -16.65
C ASN A 242 -7.16 11.31 -16.59
N LEU A 243 -7.28 10.66 -15.43
CA LEU A 243 -6.99 9.24 -15.22
C LEU A 243 -7.86 8.29 -16.07
N ASN A 244 -8.95 8.81 -16.63
CA ASN A 244 -9.86 8.04 -17.49
C ASN A 244 -9.55 8.27 -18.99
N ASP A 245 -8.55 9.08 -19.32
CA ASP A 245 -8.14 9.32 -20.70
C ASP A 245 -7.26 8.18 -21.22
N SER A 246 -7.83 7.31 -22.05
CA SER A 246 -7.08 6.24 -22.71
C SER A 246 -6.23 6.72 -23.89
N LYS A 247 -6.31 8.01 -24.27
CA LYS A 247 -5.49 8.55 -25.36
C LYS A 247 -4.07 8.79 -24.88
N THR A 248 -3.12 8.41 -25.72
CA THR A 248 -1.70 8.60 -25.48
C THR A 248 -1.05 9.31 -26.66
N ILE A 249 0.04 10.02 -26.39
CA ILE A 249 0.81 10.78 -27.36
C ILE A 249 2.29 10.38 -27.32
N ASP A 250 2.96 10.42 -28.47
CA ASP A 250 4.42 10.23 -28.57
C ASP A 250 5.20 11.55 -28.74
N ASN A 251 4.52 12.65 -29.06
CA ASN A 251 5.10 13.98 -29.24
C ASN A 251 5.10 14.81 -27.95
N TRP A 252 5.73 14.29 -26.89
CA TRP A 252 5.85 14.96 -25.59
C TRP A 252 7.32 15.21 -25.22
N TRP A 253 7.56 16.17 -24.33
CA TRP A 253 8.91 16.52 -23.86
C TRP A 253 8.97 16.47 -22.33
N GLY A 254 10.12 16.06 -21.78
CA GLY A 254 10.28 15.91 -20.32
C GLY A 254 10.02 17.22 -19.55
N TRP A 255 10.56 18.33 -20.03
CA TRP A 255 10.39 19.64 -19.37
C TRP A 255 8.96 20.17 -19.44
N SER A 256 8.29 20.08 -20.60
CA SER A 256 6.89 20.49 -20.71
C SER A 256 5.98 19.60 -19.87
N THR A 257 6.29 18.30 -19.79
CA THR A 257 5.57 17.37 -18.90
C THR A 257 5.78 17.73 -17.44
N TYR A 258 7.01 18.00 -17.00
CA TYR A 258 7.27 18.46 -15.64
C TYR A 258 6.47 19.72 -15.28
N LEU A 259 6.44 20.74 -16.16
CA LEU A 259 5.66 21.96 -15.93
C LEU A 259 4.15 21.70 -15.80
N LEU A 260 3.60 20.75 -16.57
CA LEU A 260 2.21 20.32 -16.44
C LEU A 260 1.94 19.60 -15.10
N LEU A 261 2.95 18.92 -14.55
CA LEU A 261 2.86 18.16 -13.31
C LEU A 261 3.20 18.98 -12.05
N GLN A 262 3.67 20.23 -12.16
CA GLN A 262 3.99 21.04 -10.97
C GLN A 262 2.77 21.32 -10.09
N ASN A 263 1.58 21.45 -10.70
CA ASN A 263 0.31 21.62 -9.98
C ASN A 263 -0.59 20.40 -10.20
N TYR A 264 0.01 19.21 -10.16
CA TYR A 264 -0.68 17.98 -10.51
C TYR A 264 -1.83 17.68 -9.56
N SER A 265 -3.04 17.65 -10.11
CA SER A 265 -4.27 17.34 -9.38
C SER A 265 -5.21 16.59 -10.32
N PRO A 266 -4.89 15.33 -10.65
CA PRO A 266 -5.71 14.56 -11.57
C PRO A 266 -7.08 14.28 -10.95
N ASN A 267 -8.07 13.96 -11.79
CA ASN A 267 -9.42 13.58 -11.35
C ASN A 267 -9.40 12.26 -10.56
N LYS A 268 -10.55 11.66 -10.25
CA LYS A 268 -10.59 10.31 -9.68
C LYS A 268 -10.72 9.28 -10.80
N PRO A 269 -10.12 8.08 -10.66
CA PRO A 269 -10.40 6.96 -11.54
C PRO A 269 -11.89 6.62 -11.61
N ALA A 270 -12.34 6.14 -12.76
CA ALA A 270 -13.65 5.55 -12.90
C ALA A 270 -13.79 4.35 -11.96
N GLY A 271 -14.89 4.30 -11.22
CA GLY A 271 -15.12 3.24 -10.22
C GLY A 271 -14.44 3.46 -8.87
N TYR A 272 -13.77 4.61 -8.65
CA TYR A 272 -13.34 5.02 -7.32
C TYR A 272 -14.54 5.09 -6.37
N LEU A 273 -14.41 4.50 -5.18
CA LEU A 273 -15.45 4.50 -4.16
C LEU A 273 -15.23 5.66 -3.20
N GLU A 274 -16.19 6.57 -3.13
CA GLU A 274 -16.18 7.68 -2.20
C GLU A 274 -16.36 7.21 -0.76
N THR A 275 -15.72 7.92 0.16
CA THR A 275 -15.91 7.72 1.60
C THR A 275 -17.39 7.90 1.95
N PRO A 276 -18.04 6.93 2.61
CA PRO A 276 -19.44 7.07 2.98
C PRO A 276 -19.62 8.15 4.05
N SER A 277 -20.74 8.86 4.02
CA SER A 277 -21.11 9.83 5.06
C SER A 277 -21.91 9.21 6.22
N ALA A 278 -22.36 7.96 6.04
CA ALA A 278 -23.21 7.27 7.00
C ALA A 278 -22.43 6.86 8.27
N VAL A 279 -23.04 7.09 9.43
CA VAL A 279 -22.49 6.73 10.75
C VAL A 279 -23.36 5.64 11.38
N PRO A 280 -22.81 4.47 11.76
CA PRO A 280 -23.56 3.45 12.49
C PRO A 280 -23.80 3.88 13.95
N VAL A 281 -24.90 3.43 14.55
CA VAL A 281 -25.29 3.81 15.92
C VAL A 281 -25.51 2.56 16.75
N ILE A 282 -24.98 2.53 17.98
CA ILE A 282 -25.28 1.44 18.94
C ILE A 282 -26.74 1.55 19.36
N LEU A 283 -27.50 0.45 19.24
CA LEU A 283 -28.86 0.37 19.75
C LEU A 283 -28.85 0.35 21.28
N ALA A 284 -29.68 1.19 21.91
CA ALA A 284 -29.70 1.36 23.36
C ALA A 284 -30.01 0.05 24.11
N ASP A 285 -30.88 -0.79 23.54
CA ASP A 285 -31.29 -2.11 24.02
C ASP A 285 -30.62 -3.27 23.27
N GLY A 286 -29.57 -2.98 22.50
CA GLY A 286 -28.92 -3.93 21.59
C GLY A 286 -27.74 -4.71 22.17
N TRP A 287 -27.44 -4.60 23.47
CA TRP A 287 -26.27 -5.24 24.08
C TRP A 287 -26.43 -6.76 24.20
N GLN A 288 -25.43 -7.51 23.75
CA GLN A 288 -25.51 -8.98 23.66
C GLN A 288 -24.92 -9.70 24.88
N SER A 289 -24.07 -9.03 25.66
CA SER A 289 -23.41 -9.63 26.83
C SER A 289 -23.39 -8.68 28.02
N HIS A 290 -23.51 -9.25 29.22
CA HIS A 290 -23.25 -8.57 30.49
C HIS A 290 -22.01 -9.11 31.21
N SER A 291 -21.27 -10.02 30.56
CA SER A 291 -20.02 -10.57 31.08
C SER A 291 -18.84 -9.88 30.38
N PRO A 292 -17.88 -9.32 31.14
CA PRO A 292 -16.69 -8.71 30.56
C PRO A 292 -15.84 -9.75 29.83
N SER A 293 -15.16 -9.33 28.77
CA SER A 293 -14.19 -10.17 28.07
C SER A 293 -12.92 -9.38 27.72
N GLU A 294 -11.78 -9.96 28.06
CA GLU A 294 -10.49 -9.38 27.73
C GLU A 294 -10.20 -9.48 26.22
N PRO A 295 -9.41 -8.56 25.66
CA PRO A 295 -8.72 -7.47 26.36
C PRO A 295 -9.55 -6.19 26.54
N ASN A 296 -10.60 -6.00 25.73
CA ASN A 296 -11.17 -4.65 25.55
C ASN A 296 -12.63 -4.48 25.99
N TRP A 297 -13.41 -5.56 26.10
CA TRP A 297 -14.79 -5.52 26.59
C TRP A 297 -14.83 -5.49 28.12
N LEU A 298 -14.28 -4.42 28.69
CA LEU A 298 -14.13 -4.24 30.13
C LEU A 298 -14.84 -2.95 30.58
N PRO A 299 -15.37 -2.90 31.82
CA PRO A 299 -15.88 -1.66 32.39
C PRO A 299 -14.83 -0.54 32.36
N GLY A 300 -15.25 0.68 32.01
CA GLY A 300 -14.38 1.86 31.92
C GLY A 300 -13.65 2.01 30.57
N HIS A 301 -13.71 1.02 29.69
CA HIS A 301 -13.27 1.15 28.31
C HIS A 301 -14.34 1.87 27.48
N ALA A 302 -14.03 2.25 26.24
CA ALA A 302 -15.00 2.86 25.34
C ALA A 302 -14.82 2.37 23.91
N VAL A 303 -15.94 2.22 23.19
CA VAL A 303 -15.98 1.70 21.82
C VAL A 303 -16.70 2.66 20.88
N ARG A 304 -16.29 2.70 19.62
CA ARG A 304 -16.97 3.41 18.52
C ARG A 304 -16.90 2.61 17.23
N TYR A 305 -17.73 3.00 16.26
CA TYR A 305 -17.89 2.28 15.00
C TYR A 305 -17.91 3.20 13.79
N ALA A 306 -17.50 2.67 12.65
CA ALA A 306 -17.57 3.35 11.37
C ALA A 306 -17.83 2.35 10.25
N LEU A 307 -18.13 2.87 9.06
CA LEU A 307 -18.43 2.06 7.87
C LEU A 307 -17.48 2.41 6.73
N SER A 308 -17.17 1.41 5.90
CA SER A 308 -16.72 1.63 4.52
C SER A 308 -17.69 0.94 3.55
N GLU A 309 -17.55 1.21 2.26
CA GLU A 309 -18.33 0.58 1.19
C GLU A 309 -17.41 -0.21 0.27
N THR A 310 -17.88 -1.37 -0.19
CA THR A 310 -17.11 -2.26 -1.08
C THR A 310 -17.98 -2.75 -2.25
N ASN A 311 -17.35 -2.98 -3.39
CA ASN A 311 -17.94 -3.67 -4.53
C ASN A 311 -17.46 -5.13 -4.65
N GLY A 312 -16.77 -5.64 -3.63
CA GLY A 312 -16.16 -6.97 -3.59
C GLY A 312 -14.69 -7.00 -4.02
N LEU A 313 -14.23 -6.06 -4.85
CA LEU A 313 -12.82 -5.92 -5.25
C LEU A 313 -12.17 -4.69 -4.62
N ASN A 314 -12.83 -3.54 -4.72
CA ASN A 314 -12.41 -2.24 -4.19
C ASN A 314 -13.14 -1.94 -2.89
N GLU A 315 -12.57 -1.02 -2.11
CA GLU A 315 -13.13 -0.52 -0.86
C GLU A 315 -12.90 0.99 -0.76
N SER A 316 -13.88 1.73 -0.22
CA SER A 316 -13.70 3.14 0.14
C SER A 316 -12.97 3.29 1.48
N TYR A 317 -12.39 4.47 1.73
CA TYR A 317 -11.91 4.77 3.07
C TYR A 317 -13.06 4.74 4.09
N ILE A 318 -12.70 4.48 5.36
CA ILE A 318 -13.66 4.51 6.47
C ILE A 318 -14.30 5.90 6.56
N GLY A 319 -15.63 5.91 6.69
CA GLY A 319 -16.43 7.09 6.93
C GLY A 319 -16.28 7.69 8.33
N PRO A 320 -17.14 8.65 8.70
CA PRO A 320 -17.10 9.25 10.02
C PRO A 320 -17.36 8.20 11.12
N TRP A 321 -16.57 8.30 12.20
CA TRP A 321 -16.77 7.49 13.39
C TRP A 321 -17.98 7.96 14.21
N SER A 322 -18.69 7.01 14.81
CA SER A 322 -19.65 7.30 15.87
C SER A 322 -18.94 7.86 17.10
N ALA A 323 -19.72 8.49 18.00
CA ALA A 323 -19.21 8.89 19.29
C ALA A 323 -18.76 7.66 20.10
N TYR A 324 -17.72 7.82 20.92
CA TYR A 324 -17.35 6.79 21.88
C TYR A 324 -18.48 6.56 22.88
N VAL A 325 -18.82 5.29 23.09
CA VAL A 325 -19.71 4.84 24.16
C VAL A 325 -18.86 4.16 25.22
N GLU A 326 -18.94 4.65 26.46
CA GLU A 326 -18.25 4.04 27.59
C GLU A 326 -18.97 2.75 28.01
N LEU A 327 -18.17 1.72 28.26
CA LEU A 327 -18.63 0.40 28.66
C LEU A 327 -18.77 0.35 30.17
N SER A 328 -19.91 -0.11 30.66
CA SER A 328 -20.17 -0.39 32.07
C SER A 328 -20.26 -1.91 32.29
N ASP A 329 -21.47 -2.43 32.23
CA ASP A 329 -21.91 -3.79 32.50
C ASP A 329 -22.57 -4.43 31.27
N SER A 330 -22.46 -3.78 30.12
CA SER A 330 -23.08 -4.18 28.86
C SER A 330 -22.04 -4.10 27.73
N PHE A 331 -21.91 -5.18 26.97
CA PHE A 331 -20.84 -5.41 26.00
C PHE A 331 -21.39 -5.98 24.70
N GLN A 332 -20.58 -5.95 23.63
CA GLN A 332 -20.90 -6.56 22.33
C GLN A 332 -22.23 -6.03 21.76
N PRO A 333 -22.29 -4.77 21.30
CA PRO A 333 -23.53 -4.12 20.90
C PRO A 333 -24.07 -4.61 19.56
N THR A 334 -25.38 -4.50 19.40
CA THR A 334 -26.04 -4.44 18.09
C THR A 334 -26.03 -3.01 17.58
N LEU A 335 -25.56 -2.83 16.35
CA LEU A 335 -25.54 -1.57 15.63
C LEU A 335 -26.78 -1.44 14.74
N SER A 336 -27.39 -0.26 14.74
CA SER A 336 -28.24 0.22 13.66
C SER A 336 -27.34 0.76 12.54
N ILE A 337 -27.51 0.20 11.35
CA ILE A 337 -26.78 0.58 10.14
C ILE A 337 -27.67 1.46 9.28
N PRO A 338 -27.26 2.70 8.95
CA PRO A 338 -28.00 3.56 8.04
C PRO A 338 -28.29 2.85 6.72
N ALA A 339 -29.48 3.03 6.18
CA ALA A 339 -29.87 2.39 4.93
C ALA A 339 -29.12 2.99 3.73
N GLY A 340 -28.81 2.14 2.75
CA GLY A 340 -28.22 2.55 1.48
C GLY A 340 -26.69 2.65 1.47
N THR A 341 -26.18 3.01 0.29
CA THR A 341 -24.77 3.26 0.00
C THR A 341 -24.64 4.61 -0.71
N SER A 342 -23.54 5.31 -0.47
CA SER A 342 -23.16 6.55 -1.17
C SER A 342 -22.65 6.23 -2.57
N ASN A 343 -22.10 5.04 -2.77
CA ASN A 343 -21.60 4.55 -4.05
C ASN A 343 -22.61 3.60 -4.70
N SER A 344 -22.99 3.89 -5.95
CA SER A 344 -23.97 3.08 -6.71
C SER A 344 -23.44 1.70 -7.09
N SER A 345 -22.12 1.55 -7.22
CA SER A 345 -21.44 0.28 -7.52
C SER A 345 -21.16 -0.56 -6.27
N ALA A 346 -21.38 -0.02 -5.06
CA ALA A 346 -21.19 -0.78 -3.84
C ALA A 346 -22.21 -1.91 -3.71
N THR A 347 -21.71 -3.09 -3.38
CA THR A 347 -22.50 -4.31 -3.17
C THR A 347 -22.56 -4.68 -1.70
N GLY A 348 -21.63 -4.17 -0.88
CA GLY A 348 -21.59 -4.39 0.56
C GLY A 348 -20.95 -3.22 1.31
N ARG A 349 -20.93 -3.35 2.63
CA ARG A 349 -20.29 -2.42 3.56
C ARG A 349 -19.45 -3.20 4.55
N ASN A 350 -18.36 -2.61 5.00
CA ASN A 350 -17.57 -3.17 6.09
C ASN A 350 -17.79 -2.35 7.36
N VAL A 351 -17.86 -3.05 8.49
CA VAL A 351 -18.03 -2.46 9.81
C VAL A 351 -16.68 -2.46 10.51
N PHE A 352 -16.25 -1.27 10.92
CA PHE A 352 -15.04 -1.07 11.70
C PHE A 352 -15.38 -0.72 13.13
N ARG A 353 -14.57 -1.23 14.05
CA ARG A 353 -14.60 -0.95 15.48
C ARG A 353 -13.32 -0.25 15.89
N GLN A 354 -13.40 0.62 16.89
CA GLN A 354 -12.22 1.10 17.57
C GLN A 354 -12.49 1.27 19.07
N PHE A 355 -11.67 0.63 19.89
CA PHE A 355 -11.60 0.95 21.32
C PHE A 355 -10.76 2.21 21.55
N ARG A 356 -11.10 3.00 22.56
CA ARG A 356 -10.37 4.25 22.88
C ARG A 356 -8.88 3.95 23.10
N GLY A 357 -8.02 4.60 22.32
CA GLY A 357 -6.57 4.40 22.35
C GLY A 357 -6.05 3.19 21.55
N GLY A 358 -6.94 2.34 21.04
CA GLY A 358 -6.61 1.22 20.15
C GLY A 358 -6.64 1.60 18.66
N SER A 359 -6.28 0.65 17.81
CA SER A 359 -6.34 0.79 16.35
C SER A 359 -7.74 0.47 15.82
N PRO A 360 -8.14 1.03 14.66
CA PRO A 360 -9.31 0.57 13.92
C PRO A 360 -9.19 -0.91 13.53
N GLU A 361 -10.26 -1.67 13.72
CA GLU A 361 -10.35 -3.11 13.41
C GLU A 361 -11.55 -3.38 12.51
N LEU A 362 -11.36 -4.14 11.44
CA LEU A 362 -12.46 -4.69 10.65
C LEU A 362 -13.13 -5.79 11.46
N VAL A 363 -14.40 -5.60 11.83
CA VAL A 363 -15.16 -6.58 12.64
C VAL A 363 -16.21 -7.34 11.83
N GLY A 364 -16.53 -6.91 10.61
CA GLY A 364 -17.40 -7.69 9.74
C GLY A 364 -17.72 -7.02 8.42
N SER A 365 -18.34 -7.79 7.52
CA SER A 365 -18.86 -7.32 6.23
C SER A 365 -20.34 -7.63 6.16
N ILE A 366 -21.13 -6.69 5.65
CA ILE A 366 -22.59 -6.78 5.56
C ILE A 366 -23.06 -6.42 4.14
N ASP A 367 -24.22 -6.96 3.75
CA ASP A 367 -24.90 -6.57 2.51
C ASP A 367 -25.23 -5.07 2.51
N LYS A 368 -25.29 -4.47 1.32
CA LYS A 368 -25.63 -3.05 1.15
C LYS A 368 -27.00 -2.65 1.75
N ASN A 369 -27.92 -3.60 1.93
CA ASN A 369 -29.26 -3.36 2.49
C ASN A 369 -29.38 -3.73 3.97
N ALA A 370 -28.34 -4.30 4.60
CA ALA A 370 -28.40 -4.67 6.01
C ALA A 370 -28.69 -3.44 6.89
N SER A 371 -29.68 -3.54 7.77
CA SER A 371 -30.01 -2.46 8.71
C SER A 371 -29.44 -2.68 10.10
N HIS A 372 -28.88 -3.86 10.37
CA HIS A 372 -28.29 -4.22 11.66
C HIS A 372 -26.99 -5.00 11.52
N PHE A 373 -26.12 -4.87 12.51
CA PHE A 373 -24.91 -5.68 12.66
C PHE A 373 -24.68 -5.97 14.14
N ILE A 374 -24.34 -7.21 14.48
CA ILE A 374 -24.02 -7.59 15.86
C ILE A 374 -22.51 -7.75 15.99
N ASP A 375 -21.88 -6.94 16.84
CA ASP A 375 -20.45 -7.07 17.12
C ASP A 375 -20.22 -8.18 18.16
N SER A 376 -20.14 -9.40 17.66
CA SER A 376 -19.90 -10.62 18.45
C SER A 376 -18.42 -11.02 18.52
N ASN A 377 -17.51 -10.20 17.95
CA ASN A 377 -16.08 -10.47 18.01
C ASN A 377 -15.56 -10.09 19.41
N ALA A 378 -15.32 -11.12 20.23
CA ALA A 378 -14.66 -11.00 21.52
C ALA A 378 -13.27 -10.37 21.38
#